data_AF-A0A926HIW3-F1
#
_entry.id   AF-A0A926HIW3-F1
#
_cell.length_a   1.000
_cell.length_b   1.000
_cell.length_c   1.000
_cell.angle_alpha   90.00
_cell.angle_beta   90.00
_cell.angle_gamma   90.00
#
_symmetry.space_group_name_H-M   'P 1'
#
loop_
_entity.id
_entity.type
_entity.pdbx_description
1 polymer ?
#
loop_
_entity_poly.entity_id
_entity_poly.type
_entity_poly.pdbx_seq_one_letter_code
_entity_poly.pdbx_strand_id
1 'polypeptide(L)'
;MTENPSPTPDSNHDADSQPITIERVLEILEKGDITTEHGSIRWSSNYTFLLTVTHDDTGVMCVYKPRIGERPLWDFPDGTLYQRERASFLTSQRLGWQLVPPTVIRDGVRGPGSMQFYIDHDPEYNYFSFDESL
;
A
#
# COMPACT_ATOMS: atom_id res chain seq x y z
N MET A 1 -22.72 36.39 2.55
CA MET A 1 -22.13 35.66 1.41
C MET A 1 -20.62 35.79 1.56
N THR A 2 -20.02 34.87 2.30
CA THR A 2 -18.56 34.76 2.44
C THR A 2 -18.14 33.64 1.52
N GLU A 3 -17.47 34.00 0.41
CA GLU A 3 -16.86 33.03 -0.50
C GLU A 3 -15.80 32.25 0.29
N ASN A 4 -15.93 30.92 0.34
CA ASN A 4 -14.84 30.08 0.81
C ASN A 4 -13.74 30.12 -0.26
N PRO A 5 -12.46 30.32 0.13
CA PRO A 5 -11.37 30.29 -0.84
C PRO A 5 -11.30 28.91 -1.49
N SER A 6 -11.12 28.89 -2.81
CA SER A 6 -10.88 27.68 -3.58
C SER A 6 -9.70 26.90 -2.99
N PRO A 7 -9.78 25.55 -2.91
CA PRO A 7 -8.64 24.76 -2.49
C PRO A 7 -7.49 25.04 -3.44
N THR A 8 -6.37 25.53 -2.89
CA THR A 8 -5.12 25.66 -3.63
C THR A 8 -4.66 24.24 -3.99
N PRO A 9 -4.40 23.92 -5.28
CA PRO A 9 -3.82 22.65 -5.63
C PRO A 9 -2.44 22.58 -4.96
N ASP A 10 -2.25 21.53 -4.16
CA ASP A 10 -1.00 21.32 -3.44
C ASP A 10 0.10 21.09 -4.46
N SER A 11 0.97 22.10 -4.62
CA SER A 11 1.75 22.30 -5.85
C SER A 11 3.13 21.66 -5.82
N ASN A 12 3.30 20.48 -5.19
CA ASN A 12 4.65 19.92 -5.02
C ASN A 12 4.85 18.40 -4.98
N HIS A 13 3.88 17.53 -5.30
CA HIS A 13 4.11 16.07 -5.17
C HIS A 13 4.28 15.26 -6.47
N ASP A 14 3.94 15.80 -7.65
CA ASP A 14 3.77 14.95 -8.85
C ASP A 14 4.80 15.14 -9.98
N ALA A 15 5.75 16.07 -9.86
CA ALA A 15 6.61 16.43 -11.00
C ALA A 15 7.60 15.34 -11.44
N ASP A 16 7.81 14.28 -10.63
CA ASP A 16 8.83 13.24 -10.87
C ASP A 16 8.27 11.80 -10.89
N SER A 17 6.94 11.64 -10.79
CA SER A 17 6.28 10.32 -10.74
C SER A 17 6.31 9.65 -12.12
N GLN A 18 7.18 8.65 -12.29
CA GLN A 18 7.27 7.85 -13.52
C GLN A 18 6.23 6.72 -13.52
N PRO A 19 5.53 6.48 -14.64
CA PRO A 19 4.65 5.31 -14.77
C PRO A 19 5.44 4.01 -14.56
N ILE A 20 4.89 3.11 -13.73
CA ILE A 20 5.49 1.81 -13.43
C ILE A 20 4.45 0.70 -13.65
N THR A 21 4.87 -0.42 -14.24
CA THR A 21 3.96 -1.54 -14.51
C THR A 21 3.74 -2.38 -13.26
N ILE A 22 2.61 -3.10 -13.20
CA ILE A 22 2.32 -4.05 -12.11
C ILE A 22 3.43 -5.09 -11.99
N GLU A 23 3.92 -5.62 -13.11
CA GLU A 23 4.98 -6.62 -13.15
C GLU A 23 6.27 -6.09 -12.53
N ARG A 24 6.64 -4.84 -12.85
CA ARG A 24 7.83 -4.22 -12.28
C ARG A 24 7.67 -3.94 -10.79
N VAL A 25 6.50 -3.49 -10.35
CA VAL A 25 6.22 -3.32 -8.91
C VAL A 25 6.32 -4.66 -8.18
N LEU A 26 5.74 -5.74 -8.71
CA LEU A 26 5.84 -7.07 -8.11
C LEU A 26 7.29 -7.53 -8.00
N GLU A 27 8.09 -7.32 -9.05
CA GLU A 27 9.51 -7.65 -9.03
C GLU A 27 10.27 -6.88 -7.94
N ILE A 28 10.07 -5.57 -7.86
CA ILE A 28 10.73 -4.73 -6.84
C ILE A 28 10.31 -5.19 -5.44
N LEU A 29 9.02 -5.43 -5.21
CA LEU A 29 8.54 -5.87 -3.90
C LEU A 29 9.08 -7.26 -3.52
N GLU A 30 9.25 -8.17 -4.48
CA GLU A 30 9.71 -9.52 -4.23
C GLU A 30 11.23 -9.58 -4.01
N LYS A 31 12.00 -8.90 -4.86
CA LYS A 31 13.47 -9.02 -4.95
C LYS A 31 14.24 -7.85 -4.37
N GLY A 32 13.62 -6.68 -4.21
CA GLY A 32 14.29 -5.46 -3.80
C GLY A 32 14.71 -5.45 -2.32
N ASP A 33 15.73 -4.68 -2.02
CA ASP A 33 16.21 -4.46 -0.66
C ASP A 33 15.29 -3.49 0.08
N ILE A 34 15.04 -3.76 1.36
CA ILE A 34 14.35 -2.81 2.24
C ILE A 34 15.37 -1.73 2.60
N THR A 35 15.27 -0.56 1.97
CA THR A 35 16.24 0.53 2.12
C THR A 35 15.87 1.50 3.23
N THR A 36 14.57 1.70 3.46
CA THR A 36 14.06 2.64 4.49
C THR A 36 12.84 2.08 5.20
N GLU A 37 12.78 2.25 6.52
CA GLU A 37 11.56 2.10 7.31
C GLU A 37 11.12 3.48 7.80
N HIS A 38 10.01 3.99 7.26
CA HIS A 38 9.45 5.30 7.62
C HIS A 38 8.76 5.26 9.00
N GLY A 39 8.35 4.08 9.44
CA GLY A 39 7.80 3.83 10.76
C GLY A 39 6.51 3.02 10.73
N SER A 40 5.87 2.87 11.90
CA SER A 40 4.60 2.18 12.05
C SER A 40 3.41 3.10 11.71
N ILE A 41 2.45 2.59 10.95
CA ILE A 41 1.18 3.27 10.69
C ILE A 41 0.33 3.21 11.95
N ARG A 42 0.04 4.37 12.54
CA ARG A 42 -0.74 4.48 13.77
C ARG A 42 -2.22 4.15 13.51
N TRP A 43 -2.89 3.63 14.55
CA TRP A 43 -4.31 3.25 14.56
C TRP A 43 -4.72 2.09 13.64
N SER A 44 -3.76 1.36 13.07
CA SER A 44 -4.06 0.07 12.43
C SER A 44 -4.42 -0.99 13.46
N SER A 45 -5.39 -1.86 13.14
CA SER A 45 -5.80 -2.98 13.99
C SER A 45 -4.75 -4.09 14.08
N ASN A 46 -3.76 -4.06 13.19
CA ASN A 46 -2.60 -4.97 13.13
C ASN A 46 -1.32 -4.13 13.03
N TYR A 47 -0.18 -4.70 13.40
CA TYR A 47 1.09 -4.00 13.21
C TYR A 47 1.33 -3.80 11.71
N THR A 48 1.52 -2.54 11.32
CA THR A 48 1.64 -2.12 9.94
C THR A 48 2.78 -1.13 9.84
N PHE A 49 3.65 -1.29 8.85
CA PHE A 49 4.83 -0.44 8.64
C PHE A 49 4.82 0.12 7.23
N LEU A 50 5.31 1.35 7.08
CA LEU A 50 5.56 1.95 5.78
C LEU A 50 7.05 1.87 5.48
N LEU A 51 7.39 1.21 4.37
CA LEU A 51 8.77 0.94 3.96
C LEU A 51 9.03 1.49 2.56
N THR A 52 10.30 1.73 2.24
CA THR A 52 10.78 1.82 0.86
C THR A 52 11.52 0.54 0.52
N VAL A 53 11.17 -0.05 -0.63
CA VAL A 53 11.87 -1.18 -1.23
C VAL A 53 12.50 -0.71 -2.53
N THR A 54 13.79 -0.98 -2.71
CA THR A 54 14.55 -0.56 -3.88
C THR A 54 15.12 -1.78 -4.59
N HIS A 55 14.93 -1.84 -5.90
CA HIS A 55 15.58 -2.84 -6.75
C HIS A 55 16.15 -2.11 -7.97
N ASP A 56 17.45 -2.33 -8.22
CA ASP A 56 18.25 -1.53 -9.14
C ASP A 56 18.19 -0.04 -8.74
N ASP A 57 17.77 0.82 -9.66
CA ASP A 57 17.66 2.28 -9.55
C ASP A 57 16.21 2.74 -9.32
N THR A 58 15.29 1.81 -9.03
CA THR A 58 13.88 2.13 -8.75
C THR A 58 13.49 1.82 -7.31
N GLY A 59 13.01 2.84 -6.58
CA GLY A 59 12.44 2.70 -5.24
C GLY A 59 10.92 2.83 -5.27
N VAL A 60 10.22 1.97 -4.53
CA VAL A 60 8.77 2.05 -4.31
C VAL A 60 8.44 2.03 -2.83
N MET A 61 7.37 2.74 -2.45
CA MET A 61 6.84 2.63 -1.09
C MET A 61 5.90 1.43 -0.99
N CYS A 62 5.91 0.76 0.16
CA CYS A 62 5.04 -0.37 0.43
C CYS A 62 4.58 -0.43 1.88
N VAL A 63 3.38 -0.96 2.07
CA VAL A 63 2.80 -1.31 3.36
C VAL A 63 3.20 -2.74 3.70
N TYR A 64 3.94 -2.91 4.79
CA TYR A 64 4.36 -4.20 5.33
C TYR A 64 3.53 -4.60 6.55
N LYS A 65 2.89 -5.77 6.48
CA LYS A 65 2.12 -6.36 7.58
C LYS A 65 2.73 -7.70 7.98
N PRO A 66 3.59 -7.74 9.02
CA PRO A 66 4.20 -8.98 9.48
C PRO A 66 3.18 -9.92 10.12
N ARG A 67 3.36 -11.23 9.93
CA ARG A 67 2.57 -12.28 10.57
C ARG A 67 2.55 -12.17 12.10
N ILE A 68 3.70 -11.85 12.71
CA ILE A 68 3.80 -11.70 14.18
C ILE A 68 2.99 -10.50 14.71
N GLY A 69 2.61 -9.59 13.82
CA GLY A 69 1.83 -8.39 14.11
C GLY A 69 0.33 -8.58 14.03
N GLU A 70 -0.13 -9.79 13.71
CA GLU A 70 -1.54 -10.09 13.50
C GLU A 70 -2.31 -10.10 14.81
N ARG A 71 -3.48 -9.47 14.79
CA ARG A 71 -4.52 -9.63 15.80
C ARG A 71 -5.39 -10.82 15.38
N PRO A 72 -5.47 -11.90 16.18
CA PRO A 72 -6.30 -13.07 15.88
C PRO A 72 -7.76 -12.72 15.59
N LEU A 73 -8.37 -13.49 14.68
CA LEU A 73 -9.81 -13.46 14.40
C LEU A 73 -10.42 -14.79 14.85
N TRP A 74 -11.62 -14.74 15.43
CA TRP A 74 -12.26 -15.90 16.05
C TRP A 74 -12.65 -17.01 15.05
N ASP A 75 -12.82 -16.65 13.78
CA ASP A 75 -13.30 -17.48 12.68
C ASP A 75 -12.18 -17.97 11.75
N PHE A 76 -10.90 -17.66 12.03
CA PHE A 76 -9.77 -18.03 11.17
C PHE A 76 -8.59 -18.62 11.97
N PRO A 77 -7.76 -19.47 11.34
CA PRO A 77 -6.50 -19.90 11.95
C PRO A 77 -5.53 -18.72 12.18
N ASP A 78 -4.86 -18.73 13.32
CA ASP A 78 -3.88 -17.70 13.69
C ASP A 78 -2.71 -17.62 12.70
N GLY A 79 -2.25 -16.39 12.45
CA GLY A 79 -1.05 -16.17 11.64
C GLY A 79 -1.28 -16.38 10.14
N THR A 80 -2.52 -16.19 9.65
CA THR A 80 -2.90 -16.35 8.24
C THR A 80 -3.41 -15.06 7.59
N LEU A 81 -3.54 -13.95 8.33
CA LEU A 81 -4.18 -12.75 7.81
C LEU A 81 -3.37 -12.08 6.69
N TYR A 82 -2.04 -12.09 6.77
CA TYR A 82 -1.17 -11.56 5.71
C TYR A 82 -1.37 -12.30 4.37
N GLN A 83 -1.75 -13.58 4.41
CA GLN A 83 -2.02 -14.38 3.21
C GLN A 83 -3.28 -13.91 2.49
N ARG A 84 -4.26 -13.37 3.24
CA ARG A 84 -5.49 -12.83 2.68
C ARG A 84 -5.23 -11.59 1.84
N GLU A 85 -4.26 -10.75 2.22
CA GLU A 85 -3.85 -9.60 1.42
C GLU A 85 -3.37 -10.04 0.03
N ARG A 86 -2.50 -11.06 -0.03
CA ARG A 86 -2.04 -11.65 -1.30
C ARG A 86 -3.18 -12.32 -2.07
N ALA A 87 -4.06 -13.03 -1.38
CA ALA A 87 -5.21 -13.69 -2.00
C ALA A 87 -6.17 -12.67 -2.64
N SER A 88 -6.41 -11.54 -1.99
CA SER A 88 -7.21 -10.43 -2.52
C SER A 88 -6.60 -9.86 -3.79
N PHE A 89 -5.29 -9.62 -3.80
CA PHE A 89 -4.58 -9.17 -5.01
C PHE A 89 -4.74 -10.17 -6.16
N LEU A 90 -4.43 -11.45 -5.93
CA LEU A 90 -4.55 -12.49 -6.95
C LEU A 90 -5.99 -12.63 -7.46
N THR A 91 -6.98 -12.54 -6.58
CA THR A 91 -8.41 -12.60 -6.95
C THR A 91 -8.79 -11.42 -7.83
N SER A 92 -8.40 -10.20 -7.45
CA SER A 92 -8.65 -8.99 -8.24
C SER A 92 -8.05 -9.06 -9.64
N GLN A 93 -6.83 -9.61 -9.76
CA GLN A 93 -6.18 -9.83 -11.06
C GLN A 93 -6.91 -10.88 -11.90
N ARG A 94 -7.31 -12.01 -11.29
CA ARG A 94 -8.02 -13.09 -11.99
C ARG A 94 -9.40 -12.67 -12.51
N LEU A 95 -10.07 -11.76 -11.80
CA LEU A 95 -11.37 -11.22 -12.18
C LEU A 95 -11.25 -9.99 -13.11
N GLY A 96 -10.04 -9.51 -13.39
CA GLY A 96 -9.80 -8.34 -14.22
C GLY A 96 -10.20 -7.01 -13.57
N TRP A 97 -10.49 -6.98 -12.26
CA TRP A 97 -10.89 -5.78 -11.54
C TRP A 97 -9.77 -4.76 -11.38
N GLN A 98 -8.53 -5.24 -11.21
CA GLN A 98 -7.34 -4.38 -11.05
C GLN A 98 -7.49 -3.32 -9.92
N LEU A 99 -8.22 -3.67 -8.87
CA LEU A 99 -8.57 -2.77 -7.75
C LEU A 99 -7.60 -2.89 -6.58
N VAL A 100 -7.09 -4.10 -6.32
CA VAL A 100 -6.19 -4.34 -5.19
C VAL A 100 -4.75 -4.09 -5.64
N PRO A 101 -3.96 -3.27 -4.92
CA PRO A 101 -2.59 -2.97 -5.30
C PRO A 101 -1.70 -4.23 -5.35
N PRO A 102 -0.62 -4.21 -6.16
CA PRO A 102 0.37 -5.28 -6.20
C PRO A 102 0.81 -5.70 -4.79
N THR A 103 0.68 -6.99 -4.49
CA THR A 103 0.95 -7.52 -3.16
C THR A 103 1.79 -8.79 -3.27
N VAL A 104 2.86 -8.88 -2.48
CA VAL A 104 3.70 -10.07 -2.36
C VAL A 104 3.75 -10.60 -0.92
N ILE A 105 4.23 -11.82 -0.76
CA ILE A 105 4.55 -12.40 0.55
C ILE A 105 6.05 -12.65 0.56
N ARG A 106 6.75 -12.13 1.55
CA ARG A 106 8.17 -12.42 1.78
C ARG A 106 8.58 -12.12 3.22
N ASP A 107 9.80 -12.49 3.57
CA ASP A 107 10.42 -12.13 4.84
C ASP A 107 10.83 -10.65 4.86
N GLY A 108 10.51 -9.98 5.96
CA GLY A 108 11.05 -8.68 6.33
C GLY A 108 11.72 -8.72 7.70
N VAL A 109 12.08 -7.55 8.25
CA VAL A 109 12.76 -7.41 9.56
C VAL A 109 12.01 -8.13 10.70
N ARG A 110 10.68 -8.28 10.57
CA ARG A 110 9.80 -8.86 11.60
C ARG A 110 9.20 -10.22 11.17
N GLY A 111 9.91 -10.95 10.32
CA GLY A 111 9.52 -12.27 9.81
C GLY A 111 8.69 -12.22 8.53
N PRO A 112 7.96 -13.30 8.18
CA PRO A 112 7.14 -13.31 6.98
C PRO A 112 5.94 -12.38 7.11
N GLY A 113 5.57 -11.72 6.02
CA GLY A 113 4.39 -10.86 5.97
C GLY A 113 4.01 -10.48 4.55
N SER A 114 2.91 -9.75 4.41
CA SER A 114 2.53 -9.16 3.14
C SER A 114 3.26 -7.83 2.95
N MET A 115 3.72 -7.59 1.71
CA MET A 115 4.22 -6.29 1.27
C MET A 115 3.35 -5.84 0.09
N GLN A 116 2.58 -4.78 0.30
CA GLN A 116 1.63 -4.24 -0.66
C GLN A 116 2.11 -2.87 -1.12
N PHE A 117 2.11 -2.63 -2.43
CA PHE A 117 2.45 -1.33 -3.00
C PHE A 117 1.60 -0.22 -2.37
N TYR A 118 2.25 0.85 -1.93
CA TYR A 118 1.58 2.01 -1.34
C TYR A 118 1.03 2.90 -2.46
N ILE A 119 -0.27 3.18 -2.41
CA ILE A 119 -0.91 4.15 -3.29
C ILE A 119 -1.01 5.47 -2.52
N ASP A 120 -0.37 6.49 -3.06
CA ASP A 120 -0.50 7.83 -2.51
C ASP A 120 -1.92 8.35 -2.72
N HIS A 121 -2.45 9.05 -1.71
CA HIS A 121 -3.80 9.58 -1.75
C HIS A 121 -3.88 10.89 -0.98
N ASP A 122 -4.72 11.80 -1.47
CA ASP A 122 -5.07 13.01 -0.75
C ASP A 122 -6.13 12.66 0.33
N PRO A 123 -5.83 12.81 1.63
CA PRO A 123 -6.78 12.53 2.70
C PRO A 123 -7.99 13.48 2.71
N GLU A 124 -7.89 14.67 2.11
CA GLU A 124 -9.00 15.61 1.97
C GLU A 124 -9.94 15.23 0.82
N TYR A 125 -9.49 14.35 -0.08
CA TYR A 125 -10.32 13.78 -1.15
C TYR A 125 -11.03 12.51 -0.65
N ASN A 126 -12.29 12.68 -0.29
CA ASN A 126 -13.13 11.66 0.34
C ASN A 126 -14.55 11.68 -0.25
N TYR A 127 -15.41 10.80 0.26
CA TYR A 127 -16.78 10.66 -0.23
C TYR A 127 -17.56 11.98 -0.33
N PHE A 128 -17.33 12.91 0.61
CA PHE A 128 -18.05 14.19 0.68
C PHE A 128 -17.42 15.29 -0.18
N SER A 129 -16.21 15.09 -0.70
CA SER A 129 -15.50 16.03 -1.57
C SER A 129 -15.36 15.56 -3.01
N PHE A 130 -15.98 14.42 -3.38
CA PHE A 130 -16.14 14.04 -4.77
C PHE A 130 -16.96 15.10 -5.52
N ASP A 131 -16.40 15.58 -6.62
CA ASP A 131 -17.17 16.33 -7.60
C ASP A 131 -17.97 15.32 -8.44
N GLU A 132 -19.29 15.33 -8.31
CA GLU A 132 -20.20 14.44 -9.05
C GLU A 132 -20.24 14.74 -10.58
N SER A 133 -19.46 15.71 -11.06
CA SER A 133 -19.42 16.10 -12.49
C SER A 133 -18.46 15.28 -13.37
N LEU A 134 -17.85 14.20 -12.87
CA LEU A 134 -17.06 13.26 -13.67
C LEU A 134 -17.90 12.35 -14.58
#